data_AF-A0A366SGM2-F1
#
_entry.id   AF-A0A366SGM2-F1
#
_cell.length_a   1.000
_cell.length_b   1.000
_cell.length_c   1.000
_cell.angle_alpha   90.00
_cell.angle_beta   90.00
_cell.angle_gamma   90.00
#
_symmetry.space_group_name_H-M   'P 1'
#
loop_
_entity.id
_entity.type
_entity.pdbx_description
1 polymer ?
#
loop_
_entity_poly.entity_id
_entity_poly.type
_entity_poly.pdbx_seq_one_letter_code
_entity_poly.pdbx_strand_id
1 'polypeptide(L)'
;MKFFIADLHFCHESIIEMSHRPFANLTEMHETMIRRWNRVVRPKDEVFIVGDFLYKGSAQEANELLRRLRGIKYLIRGNHEKYLYQPEFDTALFEWVKDYHTFKENKQQYVLFHYPILEWEGYFRDSILIYGHVHNNHSAYFAKTLGPNAVNVGADMLDFTPISQTQILELVAKRKQEQ
;
A
#
# COMPACT_ATOMS: atom_id res chain seq x y z
N MET A 1 -1.25 10.55 12.23
CA MET A 1 -1.51 9.09 12.30
C MET A 1 -0.77 8.43 11.15
N LYS A 2 -0.54 7.10 11.23
CA LYS A 2 0.07 6.32 10.15
C LYS A 2 -0.98 5.53 9.39
N PHE A 3 -0.96 5.62 8.07
CA PHE A 3 -1.80 4.89 7.14
C PHE A 3 -0.96 4.09 6.15
N PHE A 4 -1.53 3.00 5.64
CA PHE A 4 -0.85 2.07 4.74
C PHE A 4 -1.78 1.72 3.59
N ILE A 5 -1.20 1.58 2.40
CA ILE A 5 -1.88 1.07 1.20
C ILE A 5 -0.83 0.66 0.17
N ALA A 6 -1.12 -0.34 -0.65
CA ALA A 6 -0.28 -0.79 -1.75
C ALA A 6 -1.08 -0.92 -3.04
N ASP A 7 -0.39 -1.18 -4.15
CA ASP A 7 -0.99 -1.67 -5.39
C ASP A 7 -2.07 -0.74 -5.93
N LEU A 8 -1.84 0.57 -5.83
CA LEU A 8 -2.76 1.57 -6.35
C LEU A 8 -2.91 1.43 -7.87
N HIS A 9 -1.80 1.16 -8.56
CA HIS A 9 -1.78 0.98 -10.01
C HIS A 9 -2.52 2.10 -10.76
N PHE A 10 -2.26 3.36 -10.38
CA PHE A 10 -2.69 4.46 -11.22
C PHE A 10 -2.15 4.31 -12.64
N CYS A 11 -2.91 4.79 -13.63
CA CYS A 11 -2.67 4.61 -15.07
C CYS A 11 -2.69 3.15 -15.59
N HIS A 12 -3.11 2.15 -14.79
CA HIS A 12 -3.20 0.75 -15.24
C HIS A 12 -4.63 0.38 -15.67
N GLU A 13 -5.01 0.52 -16.94
CA GLU A 13 -6.41 0.20 -17.34
C GLU A 13 -6.75 -1.28 -17.18
N SER A 14 -5.86 -2.17 -17.63
CA SER A 14 -6.06 -3.62 -17.61
C SER A 14 -6.22 -4.20 -16.20
N ILE A 15 -5.76 -3.52 -15.13
CA ILE A 15 -5.91 -4.02 -13.76
C ILE A 15 -7.38 -4.12 -13.34
N ILE A 16 -8.26 -3.30 -13.96
CA ILE A 16 -9.69 -3.29 -13.68
C ILE A 16 -10.26 -4.68 -13.93
N GLU A 17 -9.98 -5.25 -15.10
CA GLU A 17 -10.44 -6.60 -15.44
C GLU A 17 -9.61 -7.67 -14.71
N MET A 18 -8.28 -7.55 -14.71
CA MET A 18 -7.38 -8.57 -14.15
C MET A 18 -7.58 -8.83 -12.65
N SER A 19 -7.92 -7.79 -11.89
CA SER A 19 -8.16 -7.88 -10.44
C SER A 19 -9.64 -7.72 -10.07
N HIS A 20 -10.54 -7.68 -11.05
CA HIS A 20 -11.97 -7.46 -10.83
C HIS A 20 -12.28 -6.20 -10.03
N ARG A 21 -11.60 -5.08 -10.34
CA ARG A 21 -11.89 -3.80 -9.69
C ARG A 21 -13.25 -3.27 -10.18
N PRO A 22 -14.08 -2.71 -9.30
CA PRO A 22 -15.44 -2.30 -9.62
C PRO A 22 -15.49 -0.90 -10.26
N PHE A 23 -14.71 -0.69 -11.33
CA PHE A 23 -14.66 0.59 -12.05
C PHE A 23 -14.94 0.37 -13.54
N ALA A 24 -15.69 1.27 -14.16
CA ALA A 24 -15.99 1.18 -15.59
C ALA A 24 -14.80 1.59 -16.47
N ASN A 25 -13.92 2.47 -15.96
CA ASN A 25 -12.76 2.98 -16.69
C ASN A 25 -11.72 3.60 -15.73
N LEU A 26 -10.58 4.02 -16.30
CA LEU A 26 -9.49 4.64 -15.55
C LEU A 26 -9.88 5.93 -14.83
N THR A 27 -10.70 6.78 -15.45
CA THR A 27 -11.09 8.06 -14.86
C THR A 27 -11.90 7.81 -13.58
N GLU A 28 -12.89 6.92 -13.63
CA GLU A 28 -13.70 6.56 -12.46
C GLU A 28 -12.84 5.95 -11.34
N MET A 29 -11.91 5.06 -11.70
CA MET A 29 -10.98 4.46 -10.74
C MET A 29 -10.16 5.53 -10.03
N HIS A 30 -9.50 6.42 -10.78
CA HIS A 30 -8.61 7.43 -10.22
C HIS A 30 -9.37 8.37 -9.27
N GLU A 31 -10.50 8.92 -9.73
CA GLU A 31 -11.30 9.85 -8.93
C GLU A 31 -11.87 9.20 -7.68
N THR A 32 -12.29 7.93 -7.76
CA THR A 32 -12.82 7.20 -6.61
C THR A 32 -11.74 6.91 -5.58
N MET A 33 -10.56 6.48 -6.01
CA MET A 33 -9.42 6.22 -5.13
C MET A 33 -8.94 7.50 -4.43
N ILE A 34 -8.81 8.61 -5.16
CA ILE A 34 -8.44 9.91 -4.61
C ILE A 34 -9.46 10.38 -3.57
N ARG A 35 -10.76 10.27 -3.88
CA ARG A 35 -11.85 10.62 -2.95
C ARG A 35 -11.79 9.78 -1.68
N ARG A 36 -11.62 8.45 -1.80
CA ARG A 36 -11.57 7.52 -0.66
C ARG A 36 -10.34 7.76 0.20
N TRP A 37 -9.18 7.97 -0.41
CA TRP A 37 -7.95 8.38 0.27
C TRP A 37 -8.18 9.67 1.09
N ASN A 38 -8.63 10.73 0.42
CA ASN A 38 -8.77 12.05 1.04
C ASN A 38 -9.88 12.14 2.09
N ARG A 39 -10.80 11.16 2.12
CA ARG A 39 -11.83 11.02 3.14
C ARG A 39 -11.25 10.61 4.50
N VAL A 40 -10.18 9.79 4.52
CA VAL A 40 -9.61 9.23 5.76
C VAL A 40 -8.28 9.87 6.15
N VAL A 41 -7.51 10.34 5.16
CA VAL A 41 -6.18 10.93 5.39
C VAL A 41 -6.26 12.45 5.52
N ARG A 42 -5.68 12.99 6.60
CA ARG A 42 -5.53 14.44 6.83
C ARG A 42 -4.16 14.93 6.35
N PRO A 43 -3.98 16.25 6.13
CA PRO A 43 -2.74 16.79 5.56
C PRO A 43 -1.44 16.45 6.32
N LYS A 44 -1.50 16.24 7.64
CA LYS A 44 -0.34 15.92 8.49
C LYS A 44 -0.21 14.43 8.84
N ASP A 45 -1.07 13.58 8.28
CA ASP A 45 -0.94 12.14 8.46
C ASP A 45 0.18 11.58 7.59
N GLU A 46 0.87 10.57 8.10
CA GLU A 46 1.91 9.82 7.39
C GLU A 46 1.23 8.69 6.62
N VAL A 47 1.51 8.57 5.32
CA VAL A 47 0.98 7.49 4.49
C VAL A 47 2.13 6.73 3.84
N PHE A 48 2.22 5.45 4.15
CA PHE A 48 3.19 4.53 3.57
C PHE A 48 2.54 3.82 2.39
N ILE A 49 3.00 4.14 1.19
CA ILE A 49 2.63 3.45 -0.04
C ILE A 49 3.56 2.24 -0.17
N VAL A 50 3.00 1.03 -0.06
CA VAL A 50 3.77 -0.22 0.01
C VAL A 50 3.89 -0.85 -1.39
N GLY A 51 4.39 -0.06 -2.33
CA GLY A 51 4.69 -0.44 -3.71
C GLY A 51 3.54 -0.28 -4.70
N ASP A 52 3.91 -0.37 -5.99
CA ASP A 52 3.06 -0.33 -7.17
C ASP A 52 2.07 0.85 -7.18
N PHE A 53 2.60 2.06 -6.98
CA PHE A 53 1.82 3.31 -7.01
C PHE A 53 1.20 3.56 -8.39
N LEU A 54 2.00 3.40 -9.45
CA LEU A 54 1.65 3.79 -10.82
C LEU A 54 2.26 2.80 -11.82
N TYR A 55 1.51 2.50 -12.88
CA TYR A 55 1.91 1.56 -13.92
C TYR A 55 1.93 2.24 -15.28
N LYS A 56 3.09 2.21 -15.95
CA LYS A 56 3.32 2.74 -17.31
C LYS A 56 2.94 4.22 -17.56
N GLY A 57 2.50 4.97 -16.56
CA GLY A 57 2.36 6.42 -16.66
C GLY A 57 3.73 7.13 -16.61
N SER A 58 3.68 8.40 -16.97
CA SER A 58 4.76 9.37 -16.92
C SER A 58 5.03 9.88 -15.50
N ALA A 59 6.20 10.48 -15.29
CA ALA A 59 6.50 11.21 -14.06
C ALA A 59 5.55 12.38 -13.81
N GLN A 60 5.08 13.06 -14.86
CA GLN A 60 4.12 14.15 -14.74
C GLN A 60 2.78 13.67 -14.18
N GLU A 61 2.25 12.56 -14.71
CA GLU A 61 1.03 11.93 -14.16
C GLU A 61 1.22 11.51 -12.70
N ALA A 62 2.38 10.92 -12.37
CA ALA A 62 2.70 10.56 -10.99
C ALA A 62 2.68 11.80 -10.06
N ASN A 63 3.33 12.89 -10.49
CA ASN A 63 3.38 14.14 -9.74
C ASN A 63 1.98 14.73 -9.54
N GLU A 64 1.15 14.77 -10.58
CA GLU A 64 -0.22 15.27 -10.52
C GLU A 64 -1.08 14.46 -9.54
N LEU A 65 -1.01 13.13 -9.63
CA LEU A 65 -1.74 12.25 -8.73
C LEU A 65 -1.28 12.42 -7.28
N LEU A 66 0.03 12.42 -7.01
CA LEU A 66 0.58 12.57 -5.66
C LEU A 66 0.21 13.91 -5.00
N ARG A 67 0.12 15.00 -5.78
CA ARG A 67 -0.33 16.31 -5.26
C ARG A 67 -1.81 16.33 -4.89
N ARG A 68 -2.63 15.50 -5.51
CA ARG A 68 -4.06 15.38 -5.20
C ARG A 68 -4.34 14.50 -3.97
N LEU A 69 -3.39 13.69 -3.54
CA LEU A 69 -3.50 12.85 -2.34
C LEU A 69 -3.06 13.61 -1.09
N ARG A 70 -3.88 13.63 -0.05
CA ARG A 70 -3.53 14.23 1.25
C ARG A 70 -2.47 13.42 2.00
N GLY A 71 -1.79 14.07 2.93
CA GLY A 71 -0.80 13.43 3.81
C GLY A 71 0.63 13.55 3.29
N ILE A 72 1.54 13.22 4.20
CA ILE A 72 2.98 13.12 4.00
C ILE A 72 3.23 11.70 3.49
N LYS A 73 3.80 11.55 2.29
CA LYS A 73 3.92 10.24 1.64
C LYS A 73 5.33 9.66 1.80
N TYR A 74 5.35 8.36 2.04
CA TYR A 74 6.53 7.51 2.04
C TYR A 74 6.30 6.37 1.05
N LEU A 75 7.35 5.91 0.37
CA LEU A 75 7.22 4.84 -0.61
C LEU A 75 8.17 3.69 -0.28
N ILE A 76 7.59 2.49 -0.17
CA ILE A 76 8.33 1.25 -0.35
C ILE A 76 8.24 0.89 -1.83
N ARG A 77 9.37 0.66 -2.50
CA ARG A 77 9.38 0.36 -3.94
C ARG A 77 8.77 -1.01 -4.21
N GLY A 78 7.85 -1.05 -5.17
CA GLY A 78 7.41 -2.26 -5.83
C GLY A 78 8.14 -2.47 -7.16
N ASN A 79 7.58 -3.30 -8.04
CA ASN A 79 8.16 -3.59 -9.34
C ASN A 79 7.76 -2.60 -10.45
N HIS A 80 6.86 -1.65 -10.18
CA HIS A 80 6.33 -0.74 -11.19
C HIS A 80 6.80 0.72 -11.08
N GLU A 81 7.63 1.06 -10.10
CA GLU A 81 8.16 2.40 -9.80
C GLU A 81 9.17 2.97 -10.83
N LYS A 82 9.01 2.66 -12.13
CA LYS A 82 9.90 3.18 -13.19
C LYS A 82 9.86 4.70 -13.33
N TYR A 83 8.74 5.33 -12.98
CA TYR A 83 8.54 6.79 -13.04
C TYR A 83 9.50 7.55 -12.12
N LEU A 84 9.99 6.93 -11.04
CA LEU A 84 10.94 7.55 -10.11
C LEU A 84 12.28 7.92 -10.74
N TYR A 85 12.64 7.28 -11.85
CA TYR A 85 13.91 7.49 -12.54
C TYR A 85 13.81 8.48 -13.71
N GLN A 86 12.62 9.00 -13.99
CA GLN A 86 12.43 10.01 -15.02
C GLN A 86 12.82 11.39 -14.47
N PRO A 87 13.56 12.22 -15.24
CA PRO A 87 14.05 13.52 -14.78
C PRO A 87 12.96 14.48 -14.28
N GLU A 88 11.73 14.33 -14.78
CA GLU A 88 10.61 15.21 -14.48
C GLU A 88 9.87 14.83 -13.19
N PHE A 89 10.26 13.73 -12.54
CA PHE A 89 9.66 13.32 -11.27
C PHE A 89 10.10 14.25 -10.14
N ASP A 90 9.12 14.80 -9.41
CA ASP A 90 9.36 15.66 -8.26
C ASP A 90 9.59 14.80 -7.02
N THR A 91 10.86 14.53 -6.72
CA THR A 91 11.26 13.66 -5.60
C THR A 91 10.81 14.18 -4.24
N ALA A 92 10.52 15.49 -4.10
CA ALA A 92 10.03 16.08 -2.85
C ALA A 92 8.58 15.67 -2.51
N LEU A 93 7.86 15.03 -3.43
CA LEU A 93 6.52 14.48 -3.17
C LEU A 93 6.54 13.22 -2.29
N PHE A 94 7.72 12.64 -2.07
CA PHE A 94 7.97 11.60 -1.08
C PHE A 94 9.02 12.07 -0.07
N GLU A 95 8.75 11.89 1.21
CA GLU A 95 9.75 12.12 2.27
C GLU A 95 10.93 11.15 2.15
N TRP A 96 10.64 9.90 1.79
CA TRP A 96 11.66 8.96 1.36
C TRP A 96 11.08 7.86 0.48
N VAL A 97 11.98 7.23 -0.26
CA VAL A 97 11.74 6.01 -1.02
C VAL A 97 12.73 4.94 -0.58
N LYS A 98 12.27 3.74 -0.22
CA LYS A 98 13.09 2.62 0.26
C LYS A 98 12.61 1.29 -0.32
N ASP A 99 13.41 0.24 -0.24
CA ASP A 99 12.96 -1.12 -0.61
C ASP A 99 12.36 -1.86 0.58
N TYR A 100 12.86 -1.60 1.78
CA TYR A 100 12.48 -2.26 3.02
C TYR A 100 12.58 -1.26 4.16
N HIS A 101 11.61 -1.24 5.06
CA HIS A 101 11.64 -0.36 6.22
C HIS A 101 11.08 -1.03 7.45
N THR A 102 11.79 -0.89 8.57
CA THR A 102 11.31 -1.33 9.88
C THR A 102 11.16 -0.13 10.80
N PHE A 103 10.12 -0.17 11.62
CA PHE A 103 9.92 0.80 12.70
C PHE A 103 9.21 0.14 13.88
N LYS A 104 9.31 0.79 15.03
CA LYS A 104 8.69 0.32 16.27
C LYS A 104 7.85 1.43 16.87
N GLU A 105 6.63 1.09 17.27
CA GLU A 105 5.70 2.03 17.89
C GLU A 105 4.81 1.28 18.89
N ASN A 106 4.60 1.84 20.08
CA ASN A 106 3.79 1.21 21.14
C ASN A 106 4.21 -0.25 21.45
N LYS A 107 5.52 -0.50 21.51
CA LYS A 107 6.16 -1.84 21.68
C LYS A 107 5.94 -2.83 20.53
N GLN A 108 5.11 -2.51 19.53
CA GLN A 108 4.91 -3.33 18.34
C GLN A 108 5.95 -2.99 17.26
N GLN A 109 6.56 -4.02 16.67
CA GLN A 109 7.46 -3.89 15.53
C GLN A 109 6.69 -4.09 14.23
N TYR A 110 6.96 -3.24 13.25
CA TYR A 110 6.38 -3.29 11.92
C TYR A 110 7.49 -3.41 10.88
N VAL A 111 7.23 -4.21 9.86
CA VAL A 111 8.06 -4.37 8.68
C VAL A 111 7.24 -3.97 7.47
N LEU A 112 7.76 -3.05 6.67
CA LEU A 112 7.17 -2.68 5.39
C LEU A 112 8.02 -3.25 4.26
N PHE A 113 7.42 -4.11 3.45
CA PHE A 113 8.05 -4.68 2.27
C PHE A 113 6.98 -4.99 1.23
N HIS A 114 7.19 -4.61 -0.04
CA HIS A 114 6.16 -4.77 -1.06
C HIS A 114 5.76 -6.24 -1.28
N TYR A 115 6.75 -7.14 -1.37
CA TYR A 115 6.49 -8.54 -1.66
C TYR A 115 6.14 -9.35 -0.41
N PRO A 116 5.29 -10.37 -0.52
CA PRO A 116 5.12 -11.36 0.54
C PRO A 116 6.44 -12.12 0.76
N ILE A 117 6.92 -12.19 2.00
CA ILE A 117 8.09 -12.97 2.40
C ILE A 117 7.74 -13.89 3.56
N LEU A 118 8.26 -15.12 3.53
CA LEU A 118 7.94 -16.16 4.52
C LEU A 118 8.47 -15.84 5.91
N GLU A 119 9.61 -15.16 5.98
CA GLU A 119 10.24 -14.73 7.22
C GLU A 119 10.74 -13.29 7.07
N TRP A 120 10.62 -12.52 8.14
CA TRP A 120 11.00 -11.10 8.18
C TRP A 120 11.60 -10.74 9.54
N GLU A 121 12.13 -9.52 9.65
CA GLU A 121 12.77 -9.07 10.88
C GLU A 121 11.79 -9.10 12.06
N GLY A 122 12.11 -9.92 13.07
CA GLY A 122 11.27 -10.09 14.25
C GLY A 122 10.09 -11.05 14.03
N TYR A 123 10.11 -11.91 13.01
CA TYR A 123 9.06 -12.91 12.74
C TYR A 123 8.69 -13.72 13.98
N PHE A 124 9.68 -14.30 14.68
CA PHE A 124 9.47 -15.04 15.93
C PHE A 124 9.24 -14.16 17.18
N ARG A 125 9.04 -12.85 17.00
CA ARG A 125 8.83 -11.86 18.07
C ARG A 125 7.60 -11.00 17.81
N ASP A 126 6.58 -11.58 17.19
CA ASP A 126 5.29 -10.95 16.92
C ASP A 126 5.33 -9.67 16.09
N SER A 127 6.39 -9.42 15.32
CA SER A 127 6.39 -8.30 14.37
C SER A 127 5.31 -8.47 13.29
N ILE A 128 4.81 -7.36 12.76
CA ILE A 128 3.78 -7.36 11.72
C ILE A 128 4.43 -7.01 10.38
N LEU A 129 4.29 -7.89 9.39
CA LEU A 129 4.64 -7.60 8.01
C LEU A 129 3.45 -6.90 7.34
N ILE A 130 3.69 -5.74 6.75
CA ILE A 130 2.75 -4.99 5.93
C ILE A 130 3.27 -5.06 4.50
N TYR A 131 2.48 -5.65 3.60
CA TYR A 131 2.88 -5.95 2.23
C TYR A 131 1.77 -5.70 1.22
N GLY A 132 2.10 -5.71 -0.07
CA GLY A 132 1.16 -5.58 -1.19
C GLY A 132 1.31 -6.73 -2.18
N HIS A 133 1.39 -6.43 -3.47
CA HIS A 133 1.72 -7.31 -4.59
C HIS A 133 0.72 -8.44 -4.91
N VAL A 134 0.04 -8.96 -3.89
CA VAL A 134 -0.88 -10.10 -4.01
C VAL A 134 -2.30 -9.58 -4.21
N HIS A 135 -2.79 -9.67 -5.45
CA HIS A 135 -4.15 -9.31 -5.82
C HIS A 135 -5.16 -10.45 -5.56
N ASN A 136 -6.43 -10.21 -5.91
CA ASN A 136 -7.59 -11.03 -5.56
C ASN A 136 -7.47 -12.54 -5.87
N ASN A 137 -6.71 -12.94 -6.89
CA ASN A 137 -6.68 -14.33 -7.33
C ASN A 137 -5.87 -15.27 -6.41
N HIS A 138 -5.02 -14.72 -5.54
CA HIS A 138 -4.12 -15.53 -4.69
C HIS A 138 -4.12 -15.12 -3.21
N SER A 139 -4.94 -14.15 -2.82
CA SER A 139 -4.94 -13.58 -1.47
C SER A 139 -5.18 -14.62 -0.37
N ALA A 140 -6.11 -15.56 -0.58
CA ALA A 140 -6.42 -16.62 0.38
C ALA A 140 -5.23 -17.58 0.62
N TYR A 141 -4.48 -17.91 -0.44
CA TYR A 141 -3.29 -18.76 -0.32
C TYR A 141 -2.22 -18.07 0.53
N PHE A 142 -1.88 -16.82 0.22
CA PHE A 142 -0.86 -16.09 0.97
C PHE A 142 -1.28 -15.80 2.41
N ALA A 143 -2.54 -15.44 2.64
CA ALA A 143 -3.07 -15.23 4.00
C ALA A 143 -2.93 -16.48 4.87
N LYS A 144 -3.22 -17.67 4.29
CA LYS A 144 -3.03 -18.95 4.99
C LYS A 144 -1.56 -19.27 5.24
N THR A 145 -0.70 -19.05 4.24
CA THR A 145 0.72 -19.42 4.30
C THR A 145 1.53 -18.52 5.25
N LEU A 146 1.27 -17.21 5.25
CA LEU A 146 2.05 -16.24 6.02
C LEU A 146 1.54 -16.03 7.46
N GLY A 147 0.30 -16.45 7.73
CA GLY A 147 -0.29 -16.35 9.06
C GLY A 147 -0.80 -14.95 9.42
N PRO A 148 -1.17 -14.75 10.69
CA PRO A 148 -2.02 -13.63 11.10
C PRO A 148 -1.28 -12.28 11.10
N ASN A 149 0.04 -12.33 11.28
CA ASN A 149 0.92 -11.16 11.38
C ASN A 149 1.33 -10.57 10.02
N ALA A 150 1.01 -11.23 8.91
CA ALA A 150 1.20 -10.68 7.58
C ALA A 150 -0.10 -10.03 7.08
N VAL A 151 -0.05 -8.73 6.82
CA VAL A 151 -1.20 -7.92 6.41
C VAL A 151 -0.96 -7.40 5.00
N ASN A 152 -1.73 -7.94 4.07
CA ASN A 152 -1.83 -7.40 2.72
C ASN A 152 -2.63 -6.09 2.76
N VAL A 153 -1.99 -4.99 2.40
CA VAL A 153 -2.58 -3.65 2.30
C VAL A 153 -2.78 -3.20 0.85
N GLY A 154 -2.77 -4.13 -0.11
CA GLY A 154 -3.15 -3.87 -1.49
C GLY A 154 -4.53 -3.22 -1.59
N ALA A 155 -4.68 -2.25 -2.48
CA ALA A 155 -5.89 -1.44 -2.59
C ALA A 155 -7.16 -2.29 -2.80
N ASP A 156 -7.03 -3.42 -3.49
CA ASP A 156 -8.09 -4.40 -3.72
C ASP A 156 -8.60 -5.04 -2.42
N MET A 157 -7.75 -5.19 -1.40
CA MET A 157 -8.08 -5.76 -0.09
C MET A 157 -8.80 -4.76 0.82
N LEU A 158 -8.66 -3.46 0.53
CA LEU A 158 -9.02 -2.38 1.45
C LEU A 158 -10.16 -1.50 0.94
N ASP A 159 -10.94 -2.00 -0.03
CA ASP A 159 -11.94 -1.20 -0.75
C ASP A 159 -11.35 0.15 -1.19
N PHE A 160 -10.12 0.11 -1.71
CA PHE A 160 -9.40 1.26 -2.25
C PHE A 160 -9.27 2.44 -1.27
N THR A 161 -9.20 2.16 0.04
CA THR A 161 -9.10 3.16 1.11
C THR A 161 -7.90 2.85 2.01
N PRO A 162 -7.00 3.81 2.31
CA PRO A 162 -5.87 3.58 3.20
C PRO A 162 -6.31 3.07 4.59
N ILE A 163 -5.63 2.03 5.08
CA ILE A 163 -5.89 1.45 6.41
C ILE A 163 -4.97 2.09 7.46
N SER A 164 -5.51 2.44 8.62
CA SER A 164 -4.72 2.99 9.71
C SER A 164 -3.94 1.90 10.46
N GLN A 165 -2.85 2.30 11.13
CA GLN A 165 -2.09 1.42 12.00
C GLN A 165 -2.96 0.73 13.06
N THR A 166 -3.92 1.46 13.65
CA THR A 166 -4.84 0.91 14.66
C THR A 166 -5.71 -0.20 14.08
N GLN A 167 -6.25 -0.01 12.87
CA GLN A 167 -7.05 -1.03 12.20
C GLN A 167 -6.22 -2.27 11.83
N ILE A 168 -4.94 -2.10 11.47
CA ILE A 168 -4.03 -3.25 11.27
C ILE A 168 -3.87 -4.04 12.57
N LEU A 169 -3.63 -3.37 13.70
CA LEU A 169 -3.50 -4.04 14.99
C LEU A 169 -4.76 -4.82 15.37
N GLU A 170 -5.94 -4.21 15.20
CA GLU A 170 -7.24 -4.85 15.44
C GLU A 170 -7.44 -6.08 14.53
N LEU A 171 -7.09 -5.96 13.26
CA LEU A 171 -7.16 -7.05 12.29
C LEU A 171 -6.26 -8.23 12.68
N VAL A 172 -5.01 -7.96 13.05
CA VAL A 172 -4.06 -8.99 13.48
C VAL A 172 -4.54 -9.66 14.77
N ALA A 173 -5.00 -8.88 15.75
CA ALA A 173 -5.54 -9.40 17.00
C ALA A 173 -6.73 -10.32 16.78
N LYS A 174 -7.68 -9.92 15.91
CA LYS A 174 -8.82 -10.76 15.51
C LYS A 174 -8.38 -12.07 14.87
N ARG A 175 -7.47 -12.01 13.87
CA ARG A 175 -6.96 -13.21 13.18
C ARG A 175 -6.28 -14.20 14.11
N LYS A 176 -5.55 -13.72 15.12
CA LYS A 176 -4.92 -14.57 16.14
C LYS A 176 -5.92 -15.30 17.04
N GLN A 177 -7.14 -14.78 17.21
CA GLN A 177 -8.19 -15.44 17.98
C GLN A 177 -8.93 -16.51 17.17
N GLU A 178 -8.87 -16.43 15.84
CA GLU A 178 -9.53 -17.34 14.90
C GLU A 178 -8.65 -18.54 14.49
N GLN A 179 -7.41 -18.60 14.99
CA GLN A 179 -6.44 -19.69 14.77
C GLN A 179 -6.39 -20.63 15.97
#